data_AF-A0A4Q5XZ24-F1
#
_entry.id   AF-A0A4Q5XZ24-F1
#
_cell.length_a   1.000
_cell.length_b   1.000
_cell.length_c   1.000
_cell.angle_alpha   90.00
_cell.angle_beta   90.00
_cell.angle_gamma   90.00
#
_symmetry.space_group_name_H-M   'P 1'
#
loop_
_entity.id
_entity.type
_entity.pdbx_description
1 polymer ?
#
loop_
_entity_poly.entity_id
_entity_poly.type
_entity_poly.pdbx_seq_one_letter_code
_entity_poly.pdbx_strand_id
1 'polypeptide(L)'
;LVEQLMLARRDIALALRRGDERALAEARRRVQRAKLGLGERGPVWWAPSEGDFNQHLVGNTPYAHWFDELTIAREGGRSRARRVVT
;
A
#
# COMPACT_ATOMS: atom_id res chain seq x y z
N LEU A 1 -6.61 -10.27 22.55
CA LEU A 1 -6.19 -9.12 21.70
C LEU A 1 -6.98 -9.01 20.39
N VAL A 2 -7.29 -10.11 19.69
CA VAL A 2 -8.16 -10.08 18.50
C VAL A 2 -9.55 -9.51 18.79
N GLU A 3 -10.19 -9.93 19.88
CA GLU A 3 -11.47 -9.37 20.33
C GLU A 3 -11.40 -7.84 20.50
N GLN A 4 -10.36 -7.35 21.19
CA GLN A 4 -10.12 -5.92 21.40
C GLN A 4 -9.91 -5.17 20.07
N LEU A 5 -9.23 -5.77 19.11
CA LEU A 5 -9.09 -5.22 17.75
C LEU A 5 -10.45 -5.09 17.05
N MET A 6 -11.29 -6.12 17.15
CA MET A 6 -12.61 -6.12 16.50
C MET A 6 -13.58 -5.13 17.17
N LEU A 7 -13.55 -5.01 18.50
CA LEU A 7 -14.30 -3.98 19.23
C LEU A 7 -13.86 -2.57 18.83
N ALA A 8 -12.55 -2.30 18.83
CA ALA A 8 -12.03 -0.99 18.43
C ALA A 8 -12.38 -0.62 16.97
N ARG A 9 -12.41 -1.60 16.05
CA ARG A 9 -12.88 -1.39 14.68
C ARG A 9 -14.38 -1.05 14.61
N ARG A 10 -15.22 -1.69 15.42
CA ARG A 10 -16.65 -1.34 15.51
C ARG A 10 -16.83 0.08 16.05
N ASP A 11 -16.03 0.49 17.04
CA ASP A 11 -16.07 1.83 17.61
C ASP A 11 -15.70 2.92 16.60
N ILE A 12 -14.74 2.66 15.69
CA ILE A 12 -14.46 3.57 14.57
C ILE A 12 -15.71 3.80 13.72
N ALA A 13 -16.40 2.72 13.33
CA ALA A 13 -17.60 2.83 12.51
C ALA A 13 -18.73 3.59 13.24
N LEU A 14 -18.85 3.41 14.56
CA LEU A 14 -19.81 4.13 15.38
C LEU A 14 -19.47 5.63 15.50
N ALA A 15 -18.21 5.96 15.77
CA ALA A 15 -17.73 7.33 15.91
C ALA A 15 -17.93 8.12 14.60
N LEU A 16 -17.63 7.50 13.45
CA LEU A 16 -17.88 8.09 12.13
C LEU A 16 -19.36 8.40 11.90
N ARG A 17 -20.26 7.45 12.20
CA ARG A 17 -21.72 7.68 12.08
C ARG A 17 -22.24 8.80 12.98
N ARG A 18 -21.57 9.04 14.11
CA ARG A 18 -21.94 10.07 15.08
C ARG A 18 -21.24 11.41 14.85
N GLY A 19 -20.27 11.48 13.94
CA GLY A 19 -19.43 12.67 13.76
C GLY A 19 -18.55 12.99 14.98
N ASP A 20 -18.23 12.01 15.82
CA ASP A 20 -17.44 12.22 17.04
C ASP A 20 -15.95 11.99 16.78
N GLU A 21 -15.23 13.08 16.53
CA GLU A 21 -13.80 13.06 16.24
C GLU A 21 -12.95 12.56 17.41
N ARG A 22 -13.37 12.84 18.65
CA ARG A 22 -12.63 12.40 19.85
C ARG A 22 -12.76 10.90 20.04
N ALA A 23 -13.97 10.36 19.89
CA ALA A 23 -14.20 8.92 19.91
C ALA A 23 -13.46 8.21 18.76
N LEU A 24 -13.42 8.83 17.58
CA LEU A 24 -12.67 8.30 16.44
C LEU A 24 -11.17 8.21 16.72
N ALA A 25 -10.57 9.28 17.27
CA ALA A 25 -9.16 9.31 17.62
C ALA A 25 -8.82 8.23 18.66
N GLU A 26 -9.67 8.06 19.69
CA GLU A 26 -9.46 7.03 20.70
C GLU A 26 -9.61 5.61 20.15
N ALA A 27 -10.63 5.36 19.31
CA ALA A 27 -10.80 4.06 18.68
C ALA A 27 -9.61 3.69 17.77
N ARG A 28 -9.06 4.65 17.03
CA ARG A 28 -7.82 4.48 16.24
C ARG A 28 -6.61 4.13 17.12
N ARG A 29 -6.44 4.81 18.26
CA ARG A 29 -5.38 4.47 19.24
C ARG A 29 -5.54 3.04 19.76
N ARG A 30 -6.76 2.60 20.08
CA ARG A 30 -7.04 1.22 20.52
C ARG A 30 -6.70 0.19 19.45
N VAL A 31 -7.04 0.45 18.18
CA VAL A 31 -6.63 -0.40 17.06
C VAL A 31 -5.11 -0.53 17.01
N GLN A 32 -4.38 0.57 17.07
CA GLN A 32 -2.92 0.54 17.01
C GLN A 32 -2.32 -0.25 18.18
N ARG A 33 -2.80 -0.05 19.42
CA ARG A 33 -2.38 -0.84 20.59
C ARG A 33 -2.63 -2.33 20.39
N ALA A 34 -3.82 -2.71 19.91
CA ALA A 34 -4.16 -4.11 19.68
C ALA A 34 -3.26 -4.74 18.61
N LYS A 35 -2.98 -4.03 17.51
CA LYS A 35 -2.09 -4.49 16.44
C LYS A 35 -0.65 -4.69 16.90
N LEU A 36 -0.12 -3.74 17.69
CA LEU A 36 1.20 -3.86 18.30
C LEU A 36 1.27 -5.09 19.20
N GLY A 37 0.28 -5.29 20.07
CA GLY A 37 0.22 -6.46 20.95
C GLY A 37 0.07 -7.80 20.21
N LEU A 38 -0.55 -7.80 19.02
CA LEU A 38 -0.66 -8.98 18.17
C LEU A 38 0.61 -9.27 17.36
N GLY A 39 1.59 -8.35 17.34
CA GLY A 39 2.81 -8.49 16.52
C GLY A 39 2.62 -8.13 15.04
N GLU A 40 1.47 -7.57 14.62
CA GLU A 40 1.23 -7.12 13.23
C GLU A 40 2.16 -5.97 12.79
N ARG A 41 2.85 -5.35 13.74
CA ARG A 41 3.77 -4.21 13.54
C ARG A 41 5.20 -4.58 13.93
N GLY A 42 5.57 -5.86 13.83
CA GLY A 42 6.94 -6.33 13.97
C GLY A 42 7.79 -6.06 12.73
N PRO A 43 9.08 -6.48 12.75
CA PRO A 43 9.93 -6.44 11.57
C PRO A 43 9.23 -7.14 10.40
N VAL A 44 9.30 -6.53 9.22
CA VAL A 44 8.80 -7.18 7.99
C VAL A 44 9.60 -8.46 7.74
N TRP A 45 8.92 -9.49 7.23
CA TRP A 45 9.54 -10.80 7.02
C TRP A 45 10.43 -10.85 5.76
N TRP A 46 10.44 -9.80 4.94
CA TRP A 46 11.32 -9.64 3.79
C TRP A 46 12.51 -8.72 4.12
N ALA A 47 13.61 -8.88 3.37
CA ALA A 47 14.78 -8.03 3.52
C ALA A 47 14.43 -6.56 3.20
N PRO A 48 14.99 -5.58 3.93
CA PRO A 48 14.77 -4.17 3.61
C PRO A 48 15.18 -3.90 2.16
N SER A 49 14.35 -3.19 1.40
CA SER A 49 14.75 -2.65 0.11
C SER A 49 15.83 -1.57 0.29
N GLU A 50 16.56 -1.25 -0.79
CA GLU A 50 17.59 -0.20 -0.83
C GLU A 50 17.07 1.20 -0.39
N GLY A 51 15.75 1.38 -0.31
CA GLY A 51 15.08 2.55 0.25
C GLY A 51 13.54 2.43 0.14
N ASP A 52 12.81 3.34 0.79
CA ASP A 52 11.37 3.55 0.55
C ASP A 52 11.20 4.57 -0.57
N PHE A 53 10.83 4.09 -1.76
CA PHE A 53 10.62 4.93 -2.93
C PHE A 53 9.14 5.29 -3.14
N ASN A 54 8.27 5.12 -2.13
CA ASN A 54 6.90 5.61 -2.20
C ASN A 54 6.88 7.11 -2.49
N GLN A 55 5.93 7.53 -3.33
CA GLN A 55 5.72 8.93 -3.72
C GLN A 55 6.90 9.60 -4.46
N HIS A 56 7.87 8.82 -4.95
CA HIS A 56 8.95 9.32 -5.82
C HIS A 56 8.61 9.09 -7.29
N LEU A 57 9.02 10.02 -8.17
CA LEU A 57 8.96 9.82 -9.61
C LEU A 57 9.89 8.66 -10.01
N VAL A 58 9.43 7.77 -10.90
CA VAL A 58 10.17 6.56 -11.29
C VAL A 58 11.59 6.84 -11.78
N GLY A 59 11.80 7.95 -12.51
CA GLY A 59 13.12 8.37 -12.98
C GLY A 59 14.11 8.72 -11.87
N ASN A 60 13.63 8.98 -10.65
CA ASN A 60 14.45 9.28 -9.46
C ASN A 60 14.62 8.04 -8.57
N THR A 61 14.28 6.85 -9.08
CA THR A 61 14.37 5.59 -8.33
C THR A 61 15.26 4.59 -9.09
N PRO A 62 15.81 3.57 -8.41
CA PRO A 62 16.53 2.48 -9.07
C PRO A 62 15.70 1.74 -10.13
N TYR A 63 14.37 1.92 -10.15
CA TYR A 63 13.47 1.30 -11.11
C TYR A 63 13.41 2.00 -12.47
N ALA A 64 14.11 3.13 -12.67
CA ALA A 64 14.05 3.92 -13.90
C ALA A 64 14.36 3.08 -15.15
N HIS A 65 15.47 2.35 -15.15
CA HIS A 65 15.91 1.55 -16.30
C HIS A 65 14.90 0.47 -16.67
N TRP A 66 14.39 -0.27 -15.68
CA TRP A 66 13.36 -1.29 -15.90
C TRP A 66 12.05 -0.68 -16.44
N PHE A 67 11.66 0.50 -15.96
CA PHE A 67 10.46 1.18 -16.43
C PHE A 67 10.59 1.66 -17.89
N ASP A 68 11.77 2.11 -18.29
CA ASP A 68 12.07 2.48 -19.68
C ASP A 68 11.97 1.26 -20.61
N GLU A 69 12.52 0.12 -20.21
CA GLU A 69 12.40 -1.15 -20.96
C GLU A 69 10.94 -1.57 -21.16
N LEU A 70 10.10 -1.43 -20.13
CA LEU A 70 8.66 -1.70 -20.25
C LEU A 70 7.96 -0.75 -21.22
N THR A 71 8.35 0.53 -21.22
CA THR A 71 7.79 1.54 -22.12
C THR A 71 8.11 1.21 -23.57
N ILE A 72 9.38 0.91 -23.85
CA ILE A 72 9.88 0.50 -25.17
C ILE A 72 9.17 -0.78 -25.65
N ALA A 73 9.05 -1.80 -24.79
CA ALA A 73 8.37 -3.05 -25.14
C ALA A 73 6.88 -2.84 -25.47
N ARG A 74 6.21 -1.95 -24.73
CA ARG A 74 4.79 -1.58 -24.96
C ARG A 74 4.59 -0.82 -26.27
N GLU A 75 5.55 0.00 -26.67
CA GLU A 75 5.54 0.73 -27.94
C GLU A 75 5.89 -0.17 -29.13
N GLY A 76 6.90 -1.02 -29.00
CA GLY A 76 7.27 -2.01 -30.01
C GLY A 76 6.21 -3.09 -30.24
N GLY A 77 5.44 -3.44 -29.21
CA GLY A 77 4.31 -4.38 -29.31
C GLY A 77 3.11 -3.83 -30.11
N ARG A 78 2.93 -2.50 -30.17
CA ARG A 78 1.88 -1.86 -30.99
C ARG A 78 2.22 -1.77 -32.48
N SER A 79 3.50 -1.86 -32.84
CA SER A 79 3.96 -1.77 -34.24
C SER A 79 4.06 -3.12 -34.97
N ARG A 80 3.70 -4.24 -34.33
CA ARG A 80 3.66 -5.58 -34.95
C ARG A 80 2.28 -5.95 -35.53
N ALA A 81 1.62 -5.01 -36.22
CA ALA A 81 0.59 -5.39 -37.19
C ALA A 81 1.30 -5.97 -38.42
N ARG A 82 1.36 -7.30 -38.49
CA ARG A 82 1.98 -8.06 -39.59
C ARG A 82 1.40 -7.60 -40.92
N ARG A 83 2.23 -7.01 -41.78
CA ARG A 83 1.92 -6.86 -43.20
C ARG A 83 1.95 -8.27 -43.81
N VAL A 84 0.77 -8.86 -44.01
CA VAL A 84 0.63 -10.04 -44.87
C VAL A 84 0.85 -9.53 -46.29
N VAL A 85 1.98 -9.89 -46.87
CA VAL A 85 2.24 -9.69 -48.31
C VAL A 85 1.87 -11.02 -48.96
N THR A 86 0.79 -10.99 -49.73
CA THR A 86 0.33 -12.06 -50.65
C THR A 86 1.23 -12.21 -51.85
#